data_AF-B1G6S4-F1
#
_entry.id   AF-B1G6S4-F1
#
_cell.length_a   1.000
_cell.length_b   1.000
_cell.length_c   1.000
_cell.angle_alpha   90.00
_cell.angle_beta   90.00
_cell.angle_gamma   90.00
#
_symmetry.space_group_name_H-M   'P 1'
#
loop_
_entity.id
_entity.type
_entity.pdbx_description
1 polymer ?
#
loop_
_entity_poly.entity_id
_entity_poly.type
_entity_poly.pdbx_seq_one_letter_code
_entity_poly.pdbx_strand_id
1 'polypeptide(L)' 'MRTTVTIDDALYQEALELADPGTDKAGLFRSAMQTFVRVQAAKRLAALGGTVPDISDIPRRRPKADRK' A
#
# COMPACT_ATOMS: atom_id res chain seq x y z
N MET A 1 12.23 -7.80 19.45
CA MET A 1 12.46 -6.49 20.09
C MET A 1 11.20 -6.13 20.86
N ARG A 2 11.30 -5.72 22.13
CA ARG A 2 10.15 -5.27 22.94
C ARG A 2 10.24 -3.75 23.07
N THR A 3 9.20 -3.07 22.64
CA THR A 3 9.15 -1.60 22.60
C THR A 3 7.80 -1.15 23.16
N THR A 4 7.81 -0.11 23.98
CA THR A 4 6.60 0.57 24.45
C THR A 4 6.42 1.85 23.66
N VAL A 5 5.21 2.10 23.17
CA VAL A 5 4.88 3.26 22.33
C VAL A 5 3.61 3.89 22.89
N THR A 6 3.55 5.22 22.89
CA THR A 6 2.35 5.99 23.26
C THR A 6 1.56 6.28 21.99
N ILE A 7 0.28 5.96 21.98
CA ILE A 7 -0.64 6.17 20.85
C ILE A 7 -1.94 6.77 21.38
N ASP A 8 -2.60 7.54 20.53
CA ASP A 8 -3.94 8.06 20.78
C ASP A 8 -4.97 6.93 20.90
N ASP A 9 -5.72 6.90 21.99
CA ASP A 9 -6.71 5.87 22.25
C ASP A 9 -7.83 5.86 21.20
N ALA A 10 -8.26 7.01 20.69
CA ALA A 10 -9.29 7.10 19.66
C ALA A 10 -8.82 6.46 18.35
N LEU A 11 -7.58 6.75 17.94
CA LEU A 11 -6.96 6.13 16.76
C LEU A 11 -6.84 4.60 16.95
N TYR A 12 -6.47 4.16 18.15
CA TYR A 12 -6.34 2.74 18.45
C TYR A 12 -7.69 2.00 18.43
N GLN A 13 -8.76 2.64 18.92
CA GLN A 13 -10.12 2.07 18.85
C GLN A 13 -10.62 1.97 17.41
N GLU A 14 -10.48 3.04 16.62
CA GLU A 14 -10.87 3.02 15.20
C GLU A 14 -10.13 1.91 14.42
N ALA A 15 -8.84 1.75 14.69
CA ALA A 15 -8.05 0.69 14.09
C ALA A 15 -8.49 -0.72 14.52
N LEU A 16 -9.01 -0.89 15.74
CA LEU A 16 -9.57 -2.15 16.22
C LEU A 16 -10.93 -2.47 15.60
N GLU A 17 -11.79 -1.46 15.41
CA GLU A 17 -13.11 -1.62 14.75
C GLU A 17 -12.97 -2.10 13.30
N LEU A 18 -11.90 -1.67 12.62
CA LEU A 18 -11.60 -2.03 11.24
C LEU A 18 -10.72 -3.28 11.10
N ALA A 19 -10.14 -3.78 12.20
CA ALA A 19 -9.26 -4.93 12.15
C ALA A 19 -10.03 -6.23 11.93
N ASP A 20 -9.38 -7.20 11.30
CA ASP A 20 -9.97 -8.52 11.12
C ASP A 20 -10.26 -9.19 12.48
N PRO A 21 -11.34 -9.98 12.58
CA PRO A 21 -11.68 -10.71 13.79
C PRO A 21 -10.50 -11.56 14.27
N GLY A 22 -10.09 -11.38 15.53
CA GLY A 22 -8.98 -12.12 16.13
C GLY A 22 -7.60 -11.48 15.92
N THR A 23 -7.52 -10.28 15.34
CA THR A 23 -6.27 -9.52 15.29
C THR A 23 -5.82 -9.16 16.70
N ASP A 24 -4.63 -9.63 17.08
CA ASP A 24 -4.00 -9.27 18.34
C ASP A 24 -3.29 -7.91 18.23
N LYS A 25 -2.93 -7.31 19.38
CA LYS A 25 -2.26 -6.00 19.40
C LYS A 25 -0.98 -6.01 18.54
N ALA A 26 -0.18 -7.06 18.64
CA ALA A 26 1.06 -7.17 17.89
C ALA A 26 0.83 -7.29 16.38
N GLY A 27 -0.23 -7.99 15.97
CA GLY A 27 -0.69 -8.08 14.59
C GLY A 27 -1.08 -6.72 14.03
N LEU A 28 -1.88 -5.94 14.78
CA LEU A 28 -2.27 -4.59 14.38
C LEU A 28 -1.05 -3.68 14.15
N PHE A 29 -0.10 -3.67 15.09
CA PHE A 29 1.14 -2.89 14.96
C PHE A 29 2.00 -3.34 13.78
N ARG A 30 2.09 -4.66 13.53
CA ARG A 30 2.84 -5.20 12.39
C ARG A 30 2.22 -4.74 11.06
N SER A 31 0.90 -4.81 10.96
CA SER A 31 0.16 -4.35 9.78
C SER A 31 0.34 -2.84 9.56
N ALA A 32 0.26 -2.04 10.62
CA ALA A 32 0.51 -0.60 10.54
C ALA A 32 1.91 -0.28 9.99
N MET A 33 2.94 -0.97 10.49
CA MET A 33 4.32 -0.79 10.03
C MET A 33 4.51 -1.23 8.57
N GLN A 34 3.92 -2.36 8.16
CA GLN A 34 3.97 -2.82 6.77
C GLN A 34 3.28 -1.83 5.83
N THR A 35 2.10 -1.32 6.22
CA THR A 35 1.36 -0.32 5.45
C THR A 35 2.15 0.98 5.34
N PHE A 36 2.77 1.45 6.43
CA PHE A 36 3.64 2.62 6.40
C PHE A 36 4.78 2.47 5.39
N VAL A 37 5.49 1.33 5.42
CA VAL A 37 6.57 1.05 4.45
C VAL A 37 6.04 1.08 3.02
N ARG A 38 4.89 0.43 2.75
CA ARG A 38 4.25 0.44 1.42
C ARG A 38 3.93 1.86 0.94
N VAL A 39 3.32 2.67 1.79
CA VAL A 39 2.97 4.07 1.45
C VAL A 39 4.21 4.91 1.18
N GLN A 40 5.27 4.78 1.99
CA GLN A 40 6.52 5.52 1.77
C GLN A 40 7.25 5.07 0.51
N ALA A 41 7.27 3.77 0.24
CA ALA A 41 7.83 3.23 -1.00
C ALA A 41 7.06 3.76 -2.22
N ALA A 42 5.73 3.75 -2.20
CA ALA A 42 4.90 4.29 -3.26
C ALA A 42 5.14 5.79 -3.47
N LYS A 43 5.22 6.59 -2.40
CA LYS A 43 5.55 8.01 -2.48
C LYS A 43 6.92 8.25 -3.11
N ARG A 44 7.93 7.46 -2.74
CA ARG A 44 9.27 7.55 -3.34
C ARG A 44 9.25 7.20 -4.83
N LEU A 45 8.54 6.14 -5.21
CA LEU A 45 8.37 5.77 -6.63
C LEU A 45 7.65 6.85 -7.42
N ALA A 46 6.59 7.44 -6.87
CA ALA A 46 5.88 8.55 -7.50
C ALA A 46 6.77 9.79 -7.65
N ALA A 47 7.60 10.09 -6.64
CA ALA A 47 8.55 11.20 -6.68
C ALA A 47 9.68 11.01 -7.71
N LEU A 48 10.01 9.76 -8.07
CA LEU A 48 10.91 9.45 -9.19
C LEU A 48 10.29 9.74 -10.57
N GLY A 49 9.08 10.30 -10.59
CA GLY A 49 8.49 10.94 -11.76
C GLY A 49 7.43 10.11 -12.44
N GLY A 50 7.30 8.80 -12.16
CA GLY A 50 6.24 7.96 -12.76
C GLY A 50 6.15 8.01 -14.29
N THR A 51 7.17 8.57 -14.95
CA THR A 51 7.26 8.76 -16.38
C THR A 51 8.50 8.02 -16.82
N VAL A 52 8.31 6.92 -17.53
CA VAL A 52 9.35 6.38 -18.40
C VAL A 52 9.16 7.14 -19.72
N PRO A 53 9.90 8.22 -19.98
CA PRO A 53 9.61 9.11 -21.11
C PRO A 53 9.71 8.38 -22.45
N ASP A 54 10.59 7.38 -22.50
CA ASP A 54 10.88 6.56 -23.68
C ASP A 54 10.10 5.23 -23.70
N ILE A 55 9.04 5.08 -22.91
CA ILE A 55 8.22 3.87 -22.98
C ILE A 55 7.49 3.83 -24.33
N SER A 56 7.68 2.75 -25.10
CA SER A 56 6.92 2.55 -26.33
C SER A 56 5.42 2.57 -26.04
N ASP A 57 4.64 3.25 -26.89
CA ASP A 57 3.19 3.29 -26.77
C ASP A 57 2.63 1.86 -26.83
N ILE A 58 1.97 1.44 -25.74
CA ILE A 58 1.36 0.11 -25.63
C ILE A 58 -0.11 0.26 -26.03
N PRO A 59 -0.54 -0.34 -27.17
CA PRO A 59 -1.91 -0.21 -27.64
C PRO A 59 -2.91 -0.71 -26.59
N ARG A 60 -3.81 0.16 -26.14
CA ARG A 60 -4.85 -0.21 -25.15
C ARG A 60 -5.86 -1.22 -25.69
N ARG A 61 -5.92 -1.39 -27.01
CA ARG A 61 -6.85 -2.27 -27.70
C ARG A 61 -6.07 -3.31 -28.50
N ARG A 62 -6.48 -4.57 -28.37
CA ARG A 62 -5.95 -5.66 -29.20
C ARG A 62 -6.16 -5.30 -30.68
N PRO A 63 -5.12 -5.38 -31.53
CA PRO A 63 -5.30 -5.15 -32.96
C PRO A 63 -6.40 -6.08 -33.47
N LYS A 64 -7.30 -5.54 -34.30
CA LYS A 64 -8.36 -6.33 -34.92
C LYS A 64 -7.67 -7.49 -35.62
N ALA A 65 -8.02 -8.72 -35.23
CA ALA A 65 -7.49 -9.89 -35.92
C ALA A 65 -7.92 -9.77 -37.39
N ASP A 66 -6.94 -9.57 -38.28
CA ASP A 66 -7.16 -9.74 -39.70
C ASP A 66 -7.48 -11.22 -39.91
N ARG A 67 -8.78 -11.53 -39.88
CA ARG A 67 -9.30 -12.79 -40.38
C ARG A 67 -9.16 -12.71 -41.90
N LYS A 68 -8.11 -13.34 -42.41
CA LYS A 68 -7.95 -13.66 -43.82
C LYS A 68 -8.81 -14.88 -44.17
#